data_AF-A0A8S0W3T6-F1
#
_entry.id   AF-A0A8S0W3T6-F1
#
_cell.length_a   1.000
_cell.length_b   1.000
_cell.length_c   1.000
_cell.angle_alpha   90.00
_cell.angle_beta   90.00
_cell.angle_gamma   90.00
#
_symmetry.space_group_name_H-M   'P 1'
#
loop_
_entity.id
_entity.type
_entity.pdbx_description
1 polymer ?
#
loop_
_entity_poly.entity_id
_entity_poly.type
_entity_poly.pdbx_seq_one_letter_code
_entity_poly.pdbx_strand_id
1 'polypeptide(L)'
;MAELGGAAIGGLSNLAAATIAHSASFSARHDQCYELQAELMERLSQNFEVLRRKEDICDTEYYTYLEMRERAKESARAYRESIRTYKDVALLNFLRKRKAKHQVRQMKEEMRVANQSLRDHYHDSMSECFDVSSIKGESGSRPGSALYGEFIREWADGVLVVPMQQEEENVDFFEEQSVHRICGSGSSVGNPSYFLVAKP
;
A
#
# COMPACT_ATOMS: atom_id res chain seq x y z
N MET A 1 -30.50 20.34 -38.98
CA MET A 1 -30.42 19.92 -37.57
C MET A 1 -29.57 18.65 -37.46
N ALA A 2 -28.23 18.78 -37.48
CA ALA A 2 -27.31 17.63 -37.49
C ALA A 2 -26.16 17.73 -36.46
N GLU A 3 -26.13 18.77 -35.62
CA GLU A 3 -24.94 19.07 -34.79
C GLU A 3 -25.00 18.51 -33.36
N LEU A 4 -26.13 17.95 -32.92
CA LEU A 4 -26.28 17.38 -31.57
C LEU A 4 -25.79 15.93 -31.42
N GLY A 5 -25.42 15.26 -32.52
CA GLY A 5 -24.96 13.85 -32.49
C GLY A 5 -23.47 13.67 -32.18
N GLY A 6 -22.63 14.67 -32.48
CA GLY A 6 -21.16 14.55 -32.36
C GLY A 6 -20.63 14.63 -30.92
N ALA A 7 -21.26 15.43 -30.07
CA ALA A 7 -20.78 15.68 -28.70
C ALA A 7 -20.91 14.46 -27.77
N ALA A 8 -21.94 13.62 -27.96
CA ALA A 8 -22.17 12.44 -27.13
C ALA A 8 -21.14 11.32 -27.39
N ILE A 9 -20.65 11.18 -28.63
CA ILE A 9 -19.68 10.15 -29.00
C ILE A 9 -18.28 10.51 -28.45
N GLY A 10 -17.91 11.79 -28.46
CA GLY A 10 -16.65 12.26 -27.88
C GLY A 10 -16.55 12.00 -26.38
N GLY A 11 -17.62 12.23 -25.61
CA GLY A 11 -17.64 12.02 -24.17
C GLY A 11 -17.40 10.57 -23.73
N LEU A 12 -17.97 9.59 -24.46
CA LEU A 12 -17.81 8.16 -24.14
C LEU A 12 -16.38 7.67 -24.38
N SER A 13 -15.71 8.17 -25.42
CA SER A 13 -14.33 7.78 -25.72
C SER A 13 -13.33 8.22 -24.65
N ASN A 14 -13.53 9.41 -24.07
CA ASN A 14 -12.69 9.92 -22.99
C ASN A 14 -12.86 9.11 -21.69
N LEU A 15 -14.09 8.68 -21.36
CA LEU A 15 -14.36 7.84 -20.19
C LEU A 15 -13.69 6.47 -20.32
N ALA A 16 -13.76 5.84 -21.50
CA ALA A 16 -13.09 4.57 -21.76
C ALA A 16 -11.57 4.68 -21.63
N ALA A 17 -10.95 5.74 -22.18
CA ALA A 17 -9.52 5.98 -22.04
C ALA A 17 -9.10 6.20 -20.58
N ALA A 18 -9.87 6.98 -19.81
CA ALA A 18 -9.59 7.25 -18.40
C ALA A 18 -9.66 5.97 -17.55
N THR A 19 -10.69 5.14 -17.73
CA THR A 19 -10.83 3.88 -16.97
C THR A 19 -9.69 2.89 -17.24
N ILE A 20 -9.24 2.79 -18.49
CA ILE A 20 -8.06 1.98 -18.86
C ILE A 20 -6.81 2.52 -18.13
N ALA A 21 -6.55 3.82 -18.20
CA ALA A 21 -5.40 4.45 -17.56
C ALA A 21 -5.42 4.28 -16.02
N HIS A 22 -6.58 4.42 -15.39
CA HIS A 22 -6.75 4.20 -13.95
C HIS A 22 -6.46 2.74 -13.56
N SER A 23 -6.94 1.77 -14.35
CA SER A 23 -6.69 0.35 -14.07
C SER A 23 -5.22 -0.02 -14.21
N ALA A 24 -4.53 0.52 -15.22
CA ALA A 24 -3.11 0.30 -15.46
C ALA A 24 -2.27 0.90 -14.33
N SER A 25 -2.53 2.15 -13.95
CA SER A 25 -1.82 2.83 -12.86
C SER A 25 -2.03 2.18 -11.49
N PHE A 26 -3.22 1.62 -11.22
CA PHE A 26 -3.44 0.82 -10.02
C PHE A 26 -2.48 -0.38 -9.97
N SER A 27 -2.42 -1.16 -11.04
CA SER A 27 -1.58 -2.36 -11.08
C SER A 27 -0.09 -2.04 -10.96
N ALA A 28 0.39 -0.99 -11.64
CA ALA A 28 1.80 -0.57 -11.59
C ALA A 28 2.24 -0.15 -10.19
N ARG A 29 1.40 0.62 -9.47
CA ARG A 29 1.69 1.02 -8.07
C ARG A 29 1.80 -0.20 -7.16
N HIS A 30 0.96 -1.20 -7.37
CA HIS A 30 0.97 -2.42 -6.56
C HIS A 30 2.15 -3.34 -6.90
N ASP A 31 2.56 -3.43 -8.17
CA ASP A 31 3.80 -4.13 -8.56
C ASP A 31 5.03 -3.48 -7.90
N GLN A 32 5.16 -2.15 -7.99
CA GLN A 32 6.27 -1.42 -7.35
C GLN A 32 6.28 -1.62 -5.84
N CYS A 33 5.11 -1.57 -5.20
CA CYS A 33 4.98 -1.83 -3.76
C CYS A 33 5.38 -3.27 -3.40
N TYR A 34 5.05 -4.25 -4.26
CA TYR A 34 5.47 -5.65 -4.08
C TYR A 34 6.99 -5.76 -4.16
N GLU A 35 7.63 -5.17 -5.17
CA GLU A 35 9.08 -5.22 -5.35
C GLU A 35 9.83 -4.64 -4.13
N LEU A 36 9.40 -3.48 -3.63
CA LEU A 36 9.99 -2.85 -2.44
C LEU A 36 9.85 -3.72 -1.18
N GLN A 37 8.67 -4.31 -0.97
CA GLN A 37 8.41 -5.13 0.21
C GLN A 37 9.11 -6.50 0.14
N ALA A 38 9.23 -7.07 -1.06
CA ALA A 38 9.99 -8.29 -1.30
C ALA A 38 11.50 -8.07 -1.06
N GLU A 39 12.03 -6.94 -1.53
CA GLU A 39 13.43 -6.56 -1.28
C GLU A 39 13.70 -6.34 0.21
N LEU A 40 12.81 -5.67 0.93
CA LEU A 40 12.93 -5.47 2.38
C LEU A 40 12.96 -6.81 3.12
N MET A 41 12.05 -7.73 2.78
CA MET A 41 12.01 -9.07 3.37
C MET A 41 13.33 -9.83 3.11
N GLU A 42 13.84 -9.80 1.87
CA GLU A 42 15.07 -10.50 1.52
C GLU A 42 16.30 -9.92 2.25
N ARG A 43 16.37 -8.59 2.40
CA ARG A 43 17.45 -7.94 3.18
C ARG A 43 17.39 -8.30 4.65
N LEU A 44 16.19 -8.28 5.27
CA LEU A 44 16.02 -8.75 6.65
C LEU A 44 16.45 -10.21 6.77
N SER A 45 16.13 -11.03 5.77
CA SER A 45 16.60 -12.41 5.76
C SER A 45 18.11 -12.54 5.73
N GLN A 46 18.78 -11.80 4.86
CA GLN A 46 20.24 -11.82 4.80
C GLN A 46 20.89 -11.36 6.11
N ASN A 47 20.33 -10.36 6.78
CA ASN A 47 20.84 -9.87 8.07
C ASN A 47 20.72 -10.94 9.16
N PHE A 48 19.58 -11.64 9.26
CA PHE A 48 19.41 -12.74 10.21
C PHE A 48 20.38 -13.89 9.96
N GLU A 49 20.61 -14.26 8.70
CA GLU A 49 21.57 -15.30 8.31
C GLU A 49 23.03 -14.90 8.65
N VAL A 50 23.34 -13.61 8.65
CA VAL A 50 24.63 -13.09 9.13
C VAL A 50 24.74 -13.23 10.65
N LEU A 51 23.72 -12.82 11.40
CA LEU A 51 23.71 -12.92 12.87
C LEU A 51 23.81 -14.37 13.33
N ARG A 52 23.09 -15.28 12.67
CA ARG A 52 23.16 -16.71 12.97
C ARG A 52 24.57 -17.28 12.78
N ARG A 53 25.27 -16.87 11.71
CA ARG A 53 26.67 -17.30 11.46
C ARG A 53 27.66 -16.77 12.48
N LYS A 54 27.34 -15.67 13.15
CA LYS A 54 28.15 -15.11 14.23
C LYS A 54 27.85 -15.75 15.59
N GLU A 55 26.89 -16.67 15.65
CA GLU A 55 26.36 -17.26 16.89
C GLU A 55 25.71 -16.23 17.83
N ASP A 56 25.30 -15.09 17.29
CA ASP A 56 24.65 -13.99 18.04
C ASP A 56 23.17 -14.27 18.34
N ILE A 57 22.60 -15.38 17.85
CA ILE A 57 21.18 -15.75 17.99
C ILE A 57 21.07 -17.23 18.40
N CYS A 58 20.25 -17.50 19.41
CA CYS A 58 20.03 -18.87 19.89
C CYS A 58 19.17 -19.69 18.89
N ASP A 59 19.25 -21.02 18.99
CA ASP A 59 18.55 -21.92 18.06
C ASP A 59 17.03 -21.70 18.05
N THR A 60 16.43 -21.46 19.23
CA THR A 60 14.99 -21.27 19.37
C THR A 60 14.50 -20.01 18.63
N GLU A 61 15.19 -18.89 18.78
CA GLU A 61 14.86 -17.65 18.07
C GLU A 61 15.05 -17.80 16.56
N TYR A 62 16.07 -18.56 16.15
CA TYR A 62 16.31 -18.85 14.74
C TYR A 62 15.18 -19.69 14.13
N TYR A 63 14.67 -20.70 14.85
CA TYR A 63 13.50 -21.46 14.40
C TYR A 63 12.25 -20.58 14.28
N THR A 64 11.97 -19.74 15.27
CA THR A 64 10.85 -18.77 15.21
C THR A 64 11.00 -17.84 14.01
N TYR A 65 12.21 -17.33 13.77
CA TYR A 65 12.52 -16.53 12.59
C TYR A 65 12.22 -17.27 11.28
N LEU A 66 12.59 -18.55 11.15
CA LEU A 66 12.32 -19.34 9.95
C LEU A 66 10.81 -19.47 9.66
N GLU A 67 10.00 -19.71 10.68
CA GLU A 67 8.55 -19.78 10.55
C GLU A 67 7.95 -18.45 10.10
N MET A 68 8.39 -17.35 10.71
CA MET A 68 7.95 -15.99 10.34
C MET A 68 8.36 -15.63 8.91
N ARG A 69 9.57 -16.02 8.50
CA ARG A 69 10.08 -15.81 7.14
C ARG A 69 9.23 -16.54 6.12
N GLU A 70 8.87 -17.80 6.38
CA GLU A 70 8.06 -18.56 5.44
C GLU A 70 6.65 -17.97 5.31
N ARG A 71 6.05 -17.55 6.44
CA ARG A 71 4.76 -16.85 6.43
C ARG A 71 4.81 -15.54 5.62
N ALA A 72 5.88 -14.76 5.74
CA ALA A 72 6.06 -13.53 4.96
C ALA A 72 6.24 -13.82 3.46
N LYS A 73 6.92 -14.91 3.10
CA LYS A 73 7.02 -15.34 1.70
C LYS A 73 5.67 -15.78 1.14
N GLU A 74 4.88 -16.51 1.92
CA GLU A 74 3.53 -16.94 1.52
C GLU A 74 2.60 -15.74 1.28
N SER A 75 2.58 -14.77 2.20
CA SER A 75 1.77 -13.55 2.04
C SER A 75 2.25 -12.70 0.85
N ALA A 76 3.56 -12.60 0.62
CA ALA A 76 4.10 -11.93 -0.56
C ALA A 76 3.69 -12.63 -1.88
N ARG A 77 3.68 -13.96 -1.92
CA ARG A 77 3.19 -14.73 -3.07
C ARG A 77 1.69 -14.50 -3.30
N ALA A 78 0.89 -14.56 -2.23
CA ALA A 78 -0.55 -14.32 -2.30
C ALA A 78 -0.87 -12.90 -2.81
N TYR A 79 -0.14 -11.90 -2.33
CA TYR A 79 -0.26 -10.53 -2.82
C TYR A 79 0.08 -10.42 -4.31
N ARG A 80 1.21 -10.97 -4.75
CA ARG A 80 1.58 -10.98 -6.18
C ARG A 80 0.51 -11.65 -7.06
N GLU A 81 -0.02 -12.79 -6.62
CA GLU A 81 -1.06 -13.51 -7.36
C GLU A 81 -2.38 -12.72 -7.39
N SER A 82 -2.71 -12.00 -6.33
CA SER A 82 -3.88 -11.11 -6.32
C SER A 82 -3.76 -9.97 -7.33
N ILE A 83 -2.56 -9.40 -7.51
CA ILE A 83 -2.29 -8.36 -8.54
C ILE A 83 -2.48 -8.96 -9.93
N ARG A 84 -1.95 -10.17 -10.16
CA ARG A 84 -2.13 -10.89 -11.43
C ARG A 84 -3.60 -11.15 -11.72
N THR A 85 -4.34 -11.67 -10.74
CA THR A 85 -5.78 -11.89 -10.82
C THR A 85 -6.52 -10.59 -11.15
N TYR A 86 -6.15 -9.48 -10.53
CA TYR A 86 -6.71 -8.17 -10.86
C TYR A 86 -6.45 -7.78 -12.32
N LYS A 87 -5.23 -7.97 -12.84
CA LYS A 87 -4.88 -7.69 -14.24
C LYS A 87 -5.70 -8.54 -15.21
N ASP A 88 -5.92 -9.82 -14.89
CA ASP A 88 -6.63 -10.78 -15.74
C ASP A 88 -8.15 -10.55 -15.79
N VAL A 89 -8.75 -9.87 -14.80
CA VAL A 89 -10.18 -9.52 -14.84
C VAL A 89 -10.43 -8.45 -15.90
N ALA A 90 -11.27 -8.77 -16.89
CA ALA A 90 -11.71 -7.82 -17.92
C ALA A 90 -12.36 -6.56 -17.33
N LEU A 91 -12.06 -5.40 -17.90
CA LEU A 91 -12.56 -4.09 -17.43
C LEU A 91 -14.08 -3.97 -17.46
N LEU A 92 -14.73 -4.64 -18.41
CA LEU A 92 -16.19 -4.66 -18.55
C LEU A 92 -16.90 -5.37 -17.38
N ASN A 93 -16.19 -6.20 -16.62
CA ASN A 93 -16.73 -6.92 -15.46
C ASN A 93 -16.51 -6.12 -14.16
N PHE A 94 -17.11 -4.93 -14.08
CA PHE A 94 -16.90 -3.97 -12.99
C PHE A 94 -17.00 -4.57 -11.58
N LEU A 95 -18.04 -5.36 -11.29
CA LEU A 95 -18.21 -5.99 -9.97
C LEU A 95 -17.06 -6.94 -9.61
N ARG A 96 -16.61 -7.75 -10.57
CA ARG A 96 -15.46 -8.65 -10.37
C ARG A 96 -14.17 -7.86 -10.21
N LYS A 97 -13.98 -6.80 -10.99
CA LYS A 97 -12.79 -5.93 -10.91
C LYS A 97 -12.72 -5.22 -9.56
N ARG A 98 -13.85 -4.73 -9.04
CA ARG A 98 -13.96 -4.13 -7.70
C ARG A 98 -13.61 -5.13 -6.60
N LYS A 99 -14.12 -6.36 -6.68
CA LYS A 99 -13.77 -7.42 -5.73
C LYS A 99 -12.26 -7.76 -5.77
N ALA A 100 -11.69 -7.90 -6.96
CA ALA A 100 -10.26 -8.14 -7.13
C ALA A 100 -9.42 -6.97 -6.59
N LYS A 101 -9.83 -5.71 -6.82
CA LYS A 101 -9.18 -4.51 -6.26
C LYS A 101 -9.14 -4.56 -4.73
N HIS A 102 -10.25 -4.96 -4.10
CA HIS A 102 -10.32 -5.09 -2.64
C HIS A 102 -9.41 -6.22 -2.12
N GLN A 103 -9.38 -7.37 -2.80
CA GLN A 103 -8.48 -8.47 -2.46
C GLN A 103 -7.01 -8.07 -2.54
N VAL A 104 -6.61 -7.32 -3.58
CA VAL A 104 -5.24 -6.78 -3.69
C VAL A 104 -4.87 -5.92 -2.48
N ARG A 105 -5.80 -5.08 -2.01
CA ARG A 105 -5.59 -4.24 -0.82
C ARG A 105 -5.46 -5.05 0.47
N GLN A 106 -6.30 -6.08 0.64
CA GLN A 106 -6.21 -6.98 1.81
C GLN A 106 -4.89 -7.72 1.84
N MET A 107 -4.51 -8.36 0.72
CA MET A 107 -3.27 -9.13 0.63
C MET A 107 -2.02 -8.24 0.78
N LYS A 108 -2.09 -6.98 0.32
CA LYS A 108 -1.03 -5.98 0.57
C LYS A 108 -0.83 -5.76 2.07
N GLU A 109 -1.92 -5.62 2.82
CA GLU A 109 -1.87 -5.38 4.25
C GLU A 109 -1.34 -6.60 5.01
N GLU A 110 -1.79 -7.81 4.66
CA GLU A 110 -1.28 -9.05 5.24
C GLU A 110 0.23 -9.22 5.02
N MET A 111 0.71 -8.92 3.81
CA MET A 111 2.15 -8.91 3.52
C MET A 111 2.88 -7.86 4.37
N ARG A 112 2.32 -6.65 4.49
CA ARG A 112 2.90 -5.58 5.31
C ARG A 112 3.02 -5.98 6.77
N VAL A 113 1.97 -6.57 7.33
CA VAL A 113 1.95 -7.06 8.72
C VAL A 113 2.97 -8.16 8.92
N ALA A 114 3.06 -9.13 8.00
CA ALA A 114 4.05 -10.20 8.09
C ALA A 114 5.51 -9.68 8.04
N ASN A 115 5.79 -8.73 7.15
CA ASN A 115 7.10 -8.07 7.07
C ASN A 115 7.40 -7.22 8.31
N GLN A 116 6.38 -6.54 8.87
CA GLN A 116 6.54 -5.78 10.11
C GLN A 116 6.87 -6.72 11.27
N SER A 117 6.17 -7.85 11.41
CA SER A 117 6.49 -8.83 12.45
C SER A 117 7.92 -9.38 12.33
N LEU A 118 8.41 -9.65 11.12
CA LEU A 118 9.81 -10.04 10.90
C LEU A 118 10.80 -8.96 11.37
N ARG A 119 10.48 -7.69 11.10
CA ARG A 119 11.29 -6.56 11.51
C ARG A 119 11.29 -6.37 13.02
N ASP A 120 10.13 -6.51 13.65
CA ASP A 120 9.99 -6.40 15.10
C ASP A 120 10.80 -7.51 15.78
N HIS A 121 10.67 -8.75 15.31
CA HIS A 121 11.46 -9.89 15.80
C HIS A 121 12.98 -9.67 15.64
N TYR A 122 13.41 -9.07 14.53
CA TYR A 122 14.82 -8.69 14.33
C TYR A 122 15.32 -7.72 15.40
N HIS A 123 14.52 -6.71 15.74
CA HIS A 123 14.90 -5.72 16.73
C HIS A 123 14.88 -6.28 18.15
N ASP A 124 13.90 -7.14 18.45
CA ASP A 124 13.74 -7.75 19.77
C ASP A 124 14.89 -8.74 20.05
N SER A 125 15.23 -9.62 19.11
CA SER A 125 16.37 -10.56 19.27
C SER A 125 17.71 -9.86 19.43
N MET A 126 17.88 -8.66 18.87
CA MET A 126 19.11 -7.87 19.08
C MET A 126 19.20 -7.21 20.46
N SER A 127 18.07 -7.04 21.16
CA SER A 127 18.02 -6.36 22.46
C SER A 127 18.29 -7.29 23.63
N GLU A 128 17.95 -8.57 23.54
CA GLU A 128 18.03 -9.51 24.67
C GLU A 128 19.43 -10.09 24.91
N CYS A 129 20.33 -10.05 23.92
CA CYS A 129 21.70 -10.57 24.06
C CYS A 129 22.65 -9.70 24.89
N PHE A 130 22.23 -8.53 25.39
CA PHE A 130 23.08 -7.64 26.20
C PHE A 130 22.81 -7.67 27.71
N ASP A 131 21.85 -8.45 28.21
CA ASP A 131 21.57 -8.51 29.65
C ASP A 131 22.24 -9.70 30.36
N VAL A 132 23.56 -9.80 30.20
CA VAL A 132 24.41 -10.61 31.08
C VAL A 132 25.47 -9.72 31.71
N SER A 133 25.06 -8.83 32.60
CA SER A 133 25.71 -8.71 33.90
C SER A 133 24.90 -7.83 34.84
N SER A 134 24.45 -8.47 35.92
CA SER A 134 24.04 -7.81 37.14
C SER A 134 25.17 -6.91 37.66
N ILE A 135 25.19 -5.65 37.23
CA ILE A 135 25.91 -4.58 37.91
C ILE A 135 24.95 -4.03 38.96
N LYS A 136 25.05 -4.58 40.18
CA LYS A 136 24.80 -3.77 41.38
C LYS A 136 25.90 -2.70 41.41
N GLY A 137 25.59 -1.48 41.00
CA GLY A 137 26.57 -0.40 41.06
C GLY A 137 26.00 0.92 40.60
N GLU A 138 25.63 1.74 41.58
CA GLU A 138 25.60 3.21 41.62
C GLU A 138 25.13 4.03 40.40
N SER A 139 24.19 4.93 40.72
CA SER A 139 23.74 6.06 39.93
C SER A 139 24.90 6.89 39.34
N GLY A 140 25.28 6.57 38.11
CA GLY A 140 26.24 7.31 37.29
C GLY A 140 25.85 7.21 35.81
N SER A 141 25.78 8.36 35.14
CA SER A 141 25.26 8.60 33.80
C SER A 141 25.68 7.59 32.70
N ARG A 142 24.73 7.27 31.80
CA ARG A 142 24.89 6.40 30.62
C ARG A 142 26.07 6.82 29.73
N PRO A 143 27.12 5.98 29.53
CA PRO A 143 28.06 6.15 28.43
C PRO A 143 27.54 5.45 27.16
N GLY A 144 27.91 6.03 26.02
CA GLY A 144 27.29 5.84 24.71
C GLY A 144 27.22 4.41 24.16
N SER A 145 26.02 4.06 23.70
CA SER A 145 25.76 3.03 22.67
C SER A 145 25.34 3.71 21.35
N ALA A 146 26.12 4.72 20.93
CA ALA A 146 25.78 5.55 19.76
C ALA A 146 26.15 4.89 18.41
N LEU A 147 27.11 3.96 18.38
CA LEU A 147 27.73 3.56 17.11
C LEU A 147 26.95 2.55 16.25
N TYR A 148 26.00 1.79 16.82
CA TYR A 148 25.14 0.88 16.03
C TYR A 148 23.70 1.40 15.84
N GLY A 149 23.25 2.34 16.67
CA GLY A 149 21.93 2.96 16.57
C GLY A 149 21.84 4.03 15.48
N GLU A 150 22.94 4.71 15.16
CA GLU A 150 22.96 5.79 14.15
C GLU A 150 22.77 5.27 12.73
N PHE A 151 23.38 4.13 12.37
CA PHE A 151 23.27 3.56 11.01
C PHE A 151 21.84 3.09 10.67
N ILE A 152 21.05 2.73 11.68
CA ILE A 152 19.66 2.27 11.51
C ILE A 152 18.67 3.46 11.53
N ARG A 153 18.94 4.51 12.31
CA ARG A 153 18.11 5.73 12.34
C ARG A 153 18.23 6.54 11.04
N GLU A 154 19.44 6.67 10.51
CA GLU A 154 19.68 7.38 9.24
C GLU A 154 18.96 6.69 8.06
N TRP A 155 18.78 5.36 8.11
CA TRP A 155 18.06 4.60 7.09
C TRP A 155 16.54 4.64 7.25
N ALA A 156 16.01 4.62 8.48
CA ALA A 156 14.59 4.77 8.74
C ALA A 156 14.07 6.11 8.16
N ASP A 157 14.84 7.19 8.29
CA ASP A 157 14.51 8.49 7.70
C ASP A 157 14.62 8.51 6.16
N GLY A 158 15.47 7.67 5.57
CA GLY A 158 15.62 7.55 4.11
C GLY A 158 14.53 6.74 3.40
N VAL A 159 13.86 5.80 4.10
CA VAL A 159 12.82 4.93 3.52
C VAL A 159 11.39 5.34 3.91
N LEU A 160 11.21 6.05 5.03
CA LEU A 160 9.88 6.41 5.55
C LEU A 160 9.26 7.68 4.96
N VAL A 161 9.93 8.38 4.04
CA VAL A 161 9.35 9.55 3.36
C VAL A 161 9.27 9.35 1.85
N VAL A 162 8.73 8.20 1.42
CA VAL A 162 7.81 8.31 0.27
C VAL A 162 6.61 9.03 0.86
N PRO A 163 6.31 10.28 0.47
CA PRO A 163 5.06 10.88 0.89
C PRO A 163 3.98 9.88 0.48
N MET A 164 3.36 9.24 1.48
CA MET A 164 2.03 8.71 1.30
C MET A 164 1.27 9.95 0.87
N GLN A 165 1.09 10.11 -0.44
CA GLN A 165 0.02 10.94 -0.95
C GLN A 165 -1.19 10.39 -0.22
N GLN A 166 -1.58 11.12 0.81
CA GLN A 166 -2.78 10.94 1.59
C GLN A 166 -3.84 10.86 0.49
N GLU A 167 -4.26 9.63 0.19
CA GLU A 167 -5.17 9.39 -0.91
C GLU A 167 -6.41 10.18 -0.52
N GLU A 168 -6.62 11.33 -1.18
CA GLU A 168 -7.89 12.03 -1.12
C GLU A 168 -8.92 11.01 -1.62
N GLU A 169 -9.59 10.43 -0.65
CA GLU A 169 -10.66 9.45 -0.70
C GLU A 169 -11.93 10.08 -1.31
N ASN A 170 -11.77 10.81 -2.41
CA ASN A 170 -12.80 11.66 -2.99
C ASN A 170 -13.20 11.25 -4.42
N VAL A 171 -12.59 10.21 -4.98
CA VAL A 171 -12.90 9.75 -6.35
C VAL A 171 -13.88 8.57 -6.38
N ASP A 172 -13.99 7.79 -5.29
CA ASP A 172 -14.97 6.69 -5.22
C ASP A 172 -16.42 7.21 -5.04
N PHE A 173 -16.63 8.50 -4.76
CA PHE A 173 -17.98 9.11 -4.65
C PHE A 173 -18.63 9.43 -6.01
N PHE A 174 -17.85 9.64 -7.07
CA PHE A 174 -18.40 10.05 -8.37
C PHE A 174 -18.95 8.88 -9.22
N GLU A 175 -18.55 7.65 -8.93
CA GLU A 175 -19.02 6.48 -9.68
C GLU A 175 -20.39 5.96 -9.17
N GLU A 176 -20.71 6.17 -7.88
CA GLU A 176 -21.99 5.77 -7.28
C GLU A 176 -23.19 6.65 -7.69
N GLN A 177 -22.97 7.90 -8.12
CA GLN A 177 -24.07 8.76 -8.60
C GLN A 177 -24.49 8.50 -10.05
N SER A 178 -23.68 7.80 -10.85
CA SER A 178 -23.99 7.60 -12.27
C SER A 178 -25.00 6.47 -12.53
N VAL A 179 -25.10 5.48 -11.65
CA VAL A 179 -25.96 4.30 -11.85
C VAL A 179 -27.39 4.52 -11.33
N HIS A 180 -27.60 5.47 -10.40
CA HIS A 180 -28.93 5.76 -9.85
C HIS A 180 -29.74 6.84 -10.61
N ARG A 181 -29.24 7.38 -11.72
CA ARG A 181 -29.87 8.52 -12.42
C ARG A 181 -30.52 8.21 -13.77
N ILE A 182 -30.79 6.94 -14.08
CA ILE A 182 -31.52 6.54 -15.29
C ILE A 182 -32.78 5.74 -14.92
N CYS A 183 -33.62 6.31 -14.06
CA CYS A 183 -35.02 5.90 -13.84
C CYS A 183 -35.74 7.03 -13.08
N GLY A 184 -35.95 8.15 -13.75
CA GLY A 184 -36.64 9.31 -13.20
C GLY A 184 -37.40 10.03 -14.31
N SER A 185 -38.63 9.56 -14.51
CA SER A 185 -39.68 10.13 -15.34
C SER A 185 -39.85 11.65 -15.16
N GLY A 186 -40.27 12.30 -16.24
CA GLY A 186 -40.16 13.75 -16.42
C GLY A 186 -40.99 14.61 -15.48
N SER A 187 -40.66 15.89 -15.47
CA SER A 187 -41.63 17.00 -15.45
C SER A 187 -40.93 18.34 -15.72
N SER A 188 -41.50 19.05 -16.71
CA SER A 188 -41.70 20.49 -16.75
C SER A 188 -40.49 21.44 -16.72
N VAL A 189 -40.29 22.06 -17.88
CA VAL A 189 -39.54 23.26 -18.19
C VAL A 189 -39.85 24.42 -17.23
N GLY A 190 -38.81 25.00 -16.65
CA GLY A 190 -38.85 26.31 -15.99
C GLY A 190 -37.72 27.17 -16.52
N ASN A 191 -38.04 28.19 -17.32
CA ASN A 191 -37.09 29.16 -17.85
C ASN A 191 -36.48 30.01 -16.72
N PRO A 192 -35.15 30.15 -16.63
CA PRO A 192 -34.56 31.20 -15.82
C PRO A 192 -34.64 32.55 -16.57
N SER A 193 -35.37 33.48 -15.97
CA SER A 193 -35.44 34.88 -16.41
C SER A 193 -34.13 35.59 -16.02
N TYR A 194 -33.43 36.17 -17.00
CA TYR A 194 -32.24 36.97 -16.77
C TYR A 194 -32.62 38.41 -16.40
N PHE A 195 -32.24 38.86 -15.20
CA PHE A 195 -32.25 40.28 -14.83
C PHE A 195 -30.93 40.92 -15.28
N LEU A 196 -31.01 41.91 -16.17
CA LEU A 196 -29.93 42.85 -16.47
C LEU A 196 -29.93 43.94 -15.40
N VAL A 197 -28.86 44.03 -14.61
CA VAL A 197 -28.59 45.17 -13.72
C VAL A 197 -27.64 46.12 -14.43
N ALA A 198 -28.14 47.32 -14.76
CA ALA A 198 -27.33 48.42 -15.26
C ALA A 198 -26.59 49.12 -14.10
N LYS A 199 -25.35 49.51 -14.37
CA LYS A 199 -24.42 50.24 -13.50
C LYS A 199 -24.89 51.68 -13.19
N PRO A 200 -24.42 52.29 -12.09
CA PRO A 200 -24.04 53.70 -12.08
C PRO A 200 -22.63 53.92 -12.67
#